data_AF-A0A2W4LIE8-F1
#
_entry.id   AF-A0A2W4LIE8-F1
#
_cell.length_a   1.000
_cell.length_b   1.000
_cell.length_c   1.000
_cell.angle_alpha   90.00
_cell.angle_beta   90.00
_cell.angle_gamma   90.00
#
_symmetry.space_group_name_H-M   'P 1'
#
loop_
_entity.id
_entity.type
_entity.pdbx_description
1 polymer ?
#
loop_
_entity_poly.entity_id
_entity_poly.type
_entity_poly.pdbx_seq_one_letter_code
_entity_poly.pdbx_strand_id
1 'polypeptide(L)'
;MLVTLPLGWTEWLVTGALSSPVRPVPEDDPVDTSPGASSPPMEPVSEDDAASPTADSSPAREAPSNAPPQRAARWAQQLRLEPGEALQIVSHDGRPLLTLRQGSEGPVLELAGDCVELAARRVLRLSGDTVEIRGGAGGVDLRTEGDAVFRAYTIRLN
;
A
#
# COMPACT_ATOMS: atom_id res chain seq x y z
N MET A 1 -21.34 11.42 -26.88
CA MET A 1 -21.97 10.38 -26.05
C MET A 1 -21.89 10.87 -24.61
N LEU A 2 -23.01 11.28 -24.03
CA LEU A 2 -23.06 11.90 -22.70
C LEU A 2 -23.27 10.79 -21.65
N VAL A 3 -22.42 10.72 -20.64
CA VAL A 3 -22.62 9.89 -19.44
C VAL A 3 -22.73 10.82 -18.25
N THR A 4 -23.84 10.73 -17.51
CA THR A 4 -24.07 11.52 -16.30
C THR A 4 -23.57 10.74 -15.08
N LEU A 5 -22.72 11.34 -14.26
CA LEU A 5 -22.23 10.76 -13.01
C LEU A 5 -23.08 11.24 -11.80
N PRO A 6 -23.20 10.44 -10.73
CA PRO A 6 -23.93 10.81 -9.52
C PRO A 6 -23.26 11.98 -8.75
N LEU A 7 -24.08 12.76 -8.05
CA LEU A 7 -23.69 13.96 -7.30
C LEU A 7 -22.58 13.67 -6.28
N GLY A 8 -21.46 14.40 -6.39
CA GLY A 8 -20.36 14.41 -5.40
C GLY A 8 -19.00 13.89 -5.90
N TRP A 9 -18.86 13.56 -7.18
CA TRP A 9 -17.58 13.13 -7.77
C TRP A 9 -17.03 14.20 -8.71
N THR A 10 -15.80 14.64 -8.45
CA THR A 10 -15.01 15.41 -9.42
C THR A 10 -14.15 14.43 -10.21
N GLU A 11 -14.33 14.43 -11.52
CA GLU A 11 -13.48 13.73 -12.47
C GLU A 11 -12.06 14.32 -12.42
N TRP A 12 -11.05 13.46 -12.29
CA TRP A 12 -9.67 13.85 -12.56
C TRP A 12 -9.28 13.22 -13.90
N LEU A 13 -9.35 14.03 -14.96
CA LEU A 13 -8.86 13.65 -16.27
C LEU A 13 -7.32 13.74 -16.24
N VAL A 14 -6.64 12.62 -16.06
CA VAL A 14 -5.18 12.57 -16.23
C VAL A 14 -4.89 12.51 -17.74
N THR A 15 -4.88 13.66 -18.41
CA THR A 15 -4.31 13.77 -19.76
C THR A 15 -2.80 13.91 -19.65
N GLY A 16 -2.14 12.82 -19.27
CA GLY A 16 -0.71 12.64 -19.51
C GLY A 16 -0.54 12.12 -20.92
N ALA A 17 0.09 12.91 -21.80
CA ALA A 17 0.48 12.48 -23.13
C ALA A 17 1.39 11.24 -23.02
N LEU A 18 0.85 10.06 -23.35
CA LEU A 18 1.65 8.87 -23.61
C LEU A 18 2.49 9.18 -24.85
N SER A 19 3.81 9.28 -24.64
CA SER A 19 4.82 9.38 -25.69
C SER A 19 4.62 8.26 -26.71
N SER A 20 4.50 8.66 -27.97
CA SER A 20 4.51 7.96 -29.26
C SER A 20 4.43 6.42 -29.34
N PRO A 21 3.62 5.86 -30.27
CA PRO A 21 3.67 4.45 -30.59
C PRO A 21 5.02 4.09 -31.23
N VAL A 22 5.74 3.17 -30.59
CA VAL A 22 6.86 2.45 -31.20
C VAL A 22 6.31 1.71 -32.43
N ARG A 23 6.87 2.00 -33.61
CA ARG A 23 6.58 1.24 -34.83
C ARG A 23 7.07 -0.21 -34.64
N PRO A 24 6.29 -1.22 -35.03
CA PRO A 24 6.82 -2.58 -35.13
C PRO A 24 7.86 -2.64 -36.27
N VAL A 25 9.02 -3.21 -35.96
CA VAL A 25 10.00 -3.67 -36.95
C VAL A 25 9.50 -5.04 -37.45
N PRO A 26 9.31 -5.26 -38.77
CA PRO A 26 8.98 -6.57 -39.32
C PRO A 26 10.17 -7.53 -39.30
N GLU A 27 9.80 -8.81 -39.32
CA GLU A 27 10.54 -10.06 -39.08
C GLU A 27 11.74 -10.35 -40.00
N ASP A 28 12.69 -11.16 -39.49
CA ASP A 28 13.40 -12.15 -40.30
C ASP A 28 13.69 -13.41 -39.45
N ASP A 29 13.59 -14.55 -40.14
CA ASP A 29 13.28 -15.92 -39.70
C ASP A 29 14.55 -16.76 -39.31
N PRO A 30 14.47 -18.10 -39.06
CA PRO A 30 15.24 -18.81 -38.04
C PRO A 30 16.61 -19.35 -38.49
N VAL A 31 17.51 -19.58 -37.52
CA VAL A 31 18.68 -20.44 -37.69
C VAL A 31 18.68 -21.58 -36.68
N ASP A 32 18.43 -22.77 -37.23
CA ASP A 32 18.64 -24.08 -36.65
C ASP A 32 20.15 -24.41 -36.66
N THR A 33 20.74 -24.71 -35.50
CA THR A 33 22.00 -25.47 -35.40
C THR A 33 22.10 -26.20 -34.05
N SER A 34 21.73 -27.49 -34.03
CA SER A 34 22.34 -28.53 -33.18
C SER A 34 23.58 -29.11 -33.89
N PRO A 35 24.49 -29.95 -33.31
CA PRO A 35 24.39 -30.75 -32.06
C PRO A 35 25.71 -30.81 -31.21
N GLY A 36 25.72 -31.55 -30.09
CA GLY A 36 26.98 -32.11 -29.52
C GLY A 36 27.05 -32.44 -28.02
N ALA A 37 26.62 -33.65 -27.67
CA ALA A 37 26.96 -34.55 -26.54
C ALA A 37 27.91 -34.12 -25.38
N SER A 38 27.52 -34.44 -24.12
CA SER A 38 28.13 -35.52 -23.28
C SER A 38 27.58 -35.54 -21.84
N SER A 39 27.09 -36.70 -21.38
CA SER A 39 26.90 -37.10 -19.95
C SER A 39 28.14 -37.90 -19.46
N PRO A 40 28.22 -38.55 -18.26
CA PRO A 40 27.39 -38.63 -17.03
C PRO A 40 28.31 -38.54 -15.75
N PRO A 41 28.15 -39.22 -14.55
CA PRO A 41 27.07 -40.01 -13.91
C PRO A 41 26.87 -39.81 -12.36
N MET A 42 26.01 -40.68 -11.76
CA MET A 42 25.86 -41.10 -10.33
C MET A 42 25.00 -40.22 -9.41
N GLU A 43 24.15 -40.70 -8.49
CA GLU A 43 23.65 -42.02 -8.03
C GLU A 43 22.44 -41.78 -7.08
N PRO A 44 21.71 -42.82 -6.59
CA PRO A 44 20.31 -42.76 -6.13
C PRO A 44 20.16 -42.54 -4.61
N VAL A 45 18.91 -42.38 -4.11
CA VAL A 45 18.40 -42.76 -2.75
C VAL A 45 16.91 -42.32 -2.70
N SER A 46 15.94 -43.24 -2.84
CA SER A 46 15.21 -44.01 -1.80
C SER A 46 13.89 -43.34 -1.35
N GLU A 47 12.78 -43.84 -1.87
CA GLU A 47 11.43 -43.70 -1.33
C GLU A 47 10.89 -45.11 -1.10
N ASP A 48 10.73 -45.50 0.17
CA ASP A 48 9.64 -46.36 0.64
C ASP A 48 9.85 -46.60 2.15
N ASP A 49 8.96 -46.04 2.97
CA ASP A 49 8.61 -46.69 4.23
C ASP A 49 7.15 -46.41 4.55
N ALA A 50 6.42 -47.50 4.74
CA ALA A 50 4.98 -47.59 4.82
C ALA A 50 4.52 -47.82 6.27
N ALA A 51 3.24 -47.49 6.50
CA ALA A 51 2.36 -47.97 7.59
C ALA A 51 2.65 -47.41 9.00
N SER A 52 1.69 -47.05 9.86
CA SER A 52 0.21 -47.15 9.96
C SER A 52 -0.19 -46.36 11.26
N PRO A 53 -1.34 -46.60 11.93
CA PRO A 53 -2.75 -46.33 11.60
C PRO A 53 -3.45 -45.44 12.68
N THR A 54 -4.70 -44.99 12.49
CA THR A 54 -5.83 -45.16 13.46
C THR A 54 -7.12 -44.41 13.06
N ALA A 55 -8.20 -45.19 12.98
CA ALA A 55 -9.58 -44.94 13.44
C ALA A 55 -10.26 -43.57 13.25
N ASP A 56 -11.08 -43.51 12.20
CA ASP A 56 -12.53 -43.32 12.22
C ASP A 56 -13.21 -42.89 13.56
N SER A 57 -13.70 -41.64 13.61
CA SER A 57 -15.06 -41.26 14.07
C SER A 57 -15.20 -39.74 14.18
N SER A 58 -15.84 -39.10 13.20
CA SER A 58 -16.42 -37.76 13.37
C SER A 58 -17.61 -37.58 12.41
N PRO A 59 -18.86 -37.64 12.89
CA PRO A 59 -19.99 -37.27 12.06
C PRO A 59 -20.05 -35.74 11.96
N ALA A 60 -20.07 -35.27 10.72
CA ALA A 60 -20.31 -33.90 10.32
C ALA A 60 -21.57 -33.34 10.96
N ARG A 61 -21.43 -32.18 11.61
CA ARG A 61 -22.54 -31.26 11.83
C ARG A 61 -22.21 -29.97 11.10
N GLU A 62 -22.69 -29.89 9.86
CA GLU A 62 -22.86 -28.63 9.14
C GLU A 62 -23.63 -27.67 10.05
N ALA A 63 -22.94 -26.64 10.53
CA ALA A 63 -23.58 -25.42 10.99
C ALA A 63 -23.54 -24.42 9.82
N PRO A 64 -24.67 -23.76 9.51
CA PRO A 64 -24.83 -23.01 8.30
C PRO A 64 -23.87 -21.82 8.22
N SER A 65 -23.37 -21.66 7.01
CA SER A 65 -22.83 -20.42 6.43
C SER A 65 -23.55 -19.18 6.97
N ASN A 66 -23.02 -18.60 8.04
CA ASN A 66 -23.38 -17.27 8.51
C ASN A 66 -22.16 -16.57 9.12
N ALA A 67 -20.99 -16.79 8.50
CA ALA A 67 -19.93 -15.80 8.63
C ALA A 67 -20.51 -14.49 8.07
N PRO A 68 -20.48 -13.36 8.83
CA PRO A 68 -20.91 -12.09 8.27
C PRO A 68 -20.15 -11.90 6.96
N PRO A 69 -20.79 -11.46 5.86
CA PRO A 69 -20.10 -11.28 4.60
C PRO A 69 -18.90 -10.41 4.92
N GLN A 70 -17.70 -10.99 4.80
CA GLN A 70 -16.48 -10.22 4.81
C GLN A 70 -16.74 -9.17 3.75
N ARG A 71 -16.94 -7.92 4.17
CA ARG A 71 -17.02 -6.81 3.22
C ARG A 71 -15.68 -6.83 2.55
N ALA A 72 -15.59 -7.53 1.42
CA ALA A 72 -14.45 -7.46 0.52
C ALA A 72 -14.15 -5.98 0.43
N ALA A 73 -12.95 -5.60 0.89
CA ALA A 73 -12.51 -4.23 0.96
C ALA A 73 -12.60 -3.66 -0.45
N ARG A 74 -13.76 -3.07 -0.77
CA ARG A 74 -13.96 -2.39 -2.02
C ARG A 74 -13.04 -1.18 -1.93
N TRP A 75 -12.21 -1.02 -2.96
CA TRP A 75 -11.38 0.14 -3.23
C TRP A 75 -10.04 0.23 -2.50
N ALA A 76 -9.18 -0.79 -2.61
CA ALA A 76 -7.75 -0.51 -2.67
C ALA A 76 -7.38 -0.16 -4.12
N GLN A 77 -7.66 1.07 -4.55
CA GLN A 77 -6.97 1.58 -5.74
C GLN A 77 -5.52 1.82 -5.34
N GLN A 78 -4.62 1.00 -5.87
CA GLN A 78 -3.19 1.12 -5.62
C GLN A 78 -2.58 2.04 -6.66
N LEU A 79 -2.08 3.19 -6.21
CA LEU A 79 -1.21 4.04 -7.03
C LEU A 79 0.24 3.61 -6.79
N ARG A 80 0.97 3.30 -7.86
CA ARG A 80 2.40 2.99 -7.81
C ARG A 80 3.16 4.20 -8.36
N LEU A 81 4.11 4.69 -7.57
CA LEU A 81 4.99 5.79 -7.92
C LEU A 81 6.34 5.23 -8.38
N GLU A 82 6.86 5.72 -9.49
CA GLU A 82 8.24 5.47 -9.91
C GLU A 82 9.23 6.25 -9.05
N PRO A 83 10.53 5.87 -9.04
CA PRO A 83 11.55 6.62 -8.31
C PRO A 83 11.59 8.09 -8.72
N GLY A 84 11.44 8.98 -7.73
CA GLY A 84 11.41 10.43 -7.95
C GLY A 84 10.01 11.01 -8.21
N GLU A 85 8.98 10.17 -8.35
CA GLU A 85 7.60 10.65 -8.46
C GLU A 85 6.97 10.96 -7.09
N ALA A 86 5.95 11.81 -7.13
CA ALA A 86 5.14 12.17 -5.97
C ALA A 86 3.65 12.19 -6.35
N LEU A 87 2.80 11.75 -5.42
CA LEU A 87 1.37 12.00 -5.47
C LEU A 87 1.11 13.37 -4.86
N GLN A 88 0.47 14.27 -5.60
CA GLN A 88 0.09 15.58 -5.11
C GLN A 88 -1.42 15.79 -5.20
N ILE A 89 -2.02 16.22 -4.10
CA ILE A 89 -3.39 16.73 -4.07
C ILE A 89 -3.28 18.24 -4.06
N VAL A 90 -3.88 18.87 -5.07
CA VAL A 90 -3.90 20.33 -5.24
C VAL A 90 -5.30 20.88 -5.04
N SER A 91 -5.38 22.11 -4.57
CA SER A 91 -6.62 22.87 -4.51
C SER A 91 -7.06 23.32 -5.91
N HIS A 92 -8.30 23.80 -6.00
CA HIS A 92 -8.89 24.30 -7.25
C HIS A 92 -8.14 25.50 -7.86
N ASP A 93 -7.37 26.24 -7.07
CA ASP A 93 -6.52 27.36 -7.49
C ASP A 93 -5.06 26.91 -7.79
N GLY A 94 -4.80 25.61 -7.79
CA GLY A 94 -3.51 25.02 -8.15
C GLY A 94 -2.46 25.01 -7.04
N ARG A 95 -2.80 25.40 -5.81
CA ARG A 95 -1.88 25.31 -4.67
C ARG A 95 -1.79 23.87 -4.15
N PRO A 96 -0.61 23.41 -3.71
CA PRO A 96 -0.50 22.10 -3.08
C PRO A 96 -1.22 22.08 -1.74
N LEU A 97 -1.92 20.98 -1.46
CA LEU A 97 -2.53 20.70 -0.15
C LEU A 97 -1.81 19.57 0.56
N LEU A 98 -1.46 18.52 -0.20
CA LEU A 98 -0.81 17.33 0.32
C LEU A 98 0.13 16.76 -0.74
N THR A 99 1.33 16.36 -0.34
CA THR A 99 2.28 15.66 -1.20
C THR A 99 2.73 14.37 -0.50
N LEU A 100 2.64 13.23 -1.19
CA LEU A 100 3.21 11.97 -0.77
C LEU A 100 4.32 11.56 -1.74
N ARG A 101 5.54 11.37 -1.23
CA ARG A 101 6.72 11.03 -2.04
C ARG A 101 7.57 9.95 -1.38
N GLN A 102 8.42 9.29 -2.18
CA GLN A 102 9.47 8.42 -1.66
C GLN A 102 10.70 9.26 -1.29
N GLY A 103 11.02 9.35 0.00
CA GLY A 103 12.28 9.90 0.51
C GLY A 103 13.35 8.82 0.66
N SER A 104 14.59 9.23 0.94
CA SER A 104 15.72 8.30 1.14
C SER A 104 15.52 7.37 2.34
N GLU A 105 14.84 7.84 3.38
CA GLU A 105 14.56 7.10 4.63
C GLU A 105 13.16 6.45 4.63
N GLY A 106 12.41 6.54 3.52
CA GLY A 106 11.05 6.02 3.42
C GLY A 106 10.02 7.07 2.95
N PRO A 107 8.71 6.76 3.05
CA PRO A 107 7.66 7.64 2.55
C PRO A 107 7.59 8.93 3.37
N VAL A 108 7.48 10.06 2.67
CA VAL A 108 7.31 11.39 3.26
C VAL A 108 5.95 11.93 2.86
N LEU A 109 5.14 12.26 3.87
CA LEU A 109 3.89 12.98 3.73
C LEU A 109 4.09 14.44 4.13
N GLU A 110 3.89 15.35 3.19
CA GLU A 110 3.99 16.79 3.40
C GLU A 110 2.59 17.40 3.32
N LEU A 111 2.19 18.14 4.35
CA LEU A 111 0.94 18.89 4.40
C LEU A 111 1.28 20.35 4.17
N ALA A 112 0.67 20.97 3.16
CA ALA A 112 0.98 22.32 2.73
C ALA A 112 -0.08 23.33 3.20
N GLY A 113 0.35 24.59 3.33
CA GLY A 113 -0.49 25.71 3.77
C GLY A 113 -0.10 26.26 5.13
N ASP A 114 -0.66 27.42 5.47
CA ASP A 114 -0.36 28.13 6.72
C ASP A 114 -1.08 27.54 7.93
N CYS A 115 -2.16 26.79 7.70
CA CYS A 115 -2.96 26.14 8.73
C CYS A 115 -3.40 24.75 8.25
N VAL A 116 -3.05 23.73 9.03
CA VAL A 116 -3.34 22.32 8.74
C VAL A 116 -4.06 21.71 9.93
N GLU A 117 -5.20 21.07 9.68
CA GLU A 117 -5.99 20.37 10.69
C GLU A 117 -6.05 18.86 10.39
N LEU A 118 -5.67 18.04 11.38
CA LEU A 118 -5.82 16.60 11.34
C LEU A 118 -7.04 16.21 12.19
N ALA A 119 -8.21 16.15 11.56
CA ALA A 119 -9.47 15.84 12.24
C ALA A 119 -9.84 14.35 12.14
N ALA A 120 -10.15 13.74 13.28
CA ALA A 120 -10.70 12.38 13.34
C ALA A 120 -12.00 12.38 14.15
N ARG A 121 -13.05 11.75 13.61
CA ARG A 121 -14.36 11.67 14.30
C ARG A 121 -14.35 10.85 15.59
N ARG A 122 -13.38 9.95 15.75
CA ARG A 122 -13.31 9.01 16.87
C ARG A 122 -11.93 8.95 17.48
N VAL A 123 -10.94 8.56 16.69
CA VAL A 123 -9.57 8.33 17.17
C VAL A 123 -8.60 8.74 16.08
N LEU A 124 -7.64 9.60 16.42
CA LEU A 124 -6.41 9.81 15.69
C LEU A 124 -5.30 9.02 16.40
N ARG A 125 -4.63 8.11 15.69
CA ARG A 125 -3.55 7.29 16.25
C ARG A 125 -2.27 7.52 15.46
N LEU A 126 -1.21 7.92 16.16
CA LEU A 126 0.16 7.99 15.66
C LEU A 126 0.97 6.89 16.33
N SER A 127 1.75 6.13 15.56
CA SER A 127 2.55 5.02 16.07
C SER A 127 3.83 4.89 15.26
N GLY A 128 4.91 4.60 15.95
CA GLY A 128 6.24 4.37 15.38
C GLY A 128 7.25 4.21 16.52
N ASP A 129 8.47 3.82 16.18
CA ASP A 129 9.55 3.69 17.17
C ASP A 129 9.90 5.04 17.81
N THR A 130 9.69 6.13 17.07
CA THR A 130 9.84 7.50 17.55
C THR A 130 8.75 8.37 16.95
N VAL A 131 8.10 9.16 17.80
CA VAL A 131 7.18 10.23 17.40
C VAL A 131 7.74 11.54 17.90
N GLU A 132 8.10 12.43 16.99
CA GLU A 132 8.65 13.74 17.32
C GLU A 132 7.69 14.85 16.89
N ILE A 133 7.42 15.78 17.81
CA ILE A 133 6.59 16.96 17.55
C ILE A 133 7.48 18.19 17.79
N ARG A 134 7.75 18.94 16.72
CA ARG A 134 8.55 20.17 16.77
C ARG A 134 7.65 21.37 16.53
N GLY A 135 7.63 22.29 17.50
CA GLY A 135 7.07 23.61 17.31
C GLY A 135 8.09 24.54 16.66
N GLY A 136 7.64 25.39 15.74
CA GLY A 136 8.46 26.52 15.26
C GLY A 136 8.63 27.59 16.34
N ALA A 137 8.73 28.86 15.94
CA ALA A 137 8.88 29.98 16.87
C ALA A 137 7.76 30.07 17.93
N GLY A 138 6.56 29.56 17.62
CA GLY A 138 5.41 29.53 18.53
C GLY A 138 5.39 28.37 19.54
N GLY A 139 6.35 27.44 19.46
CA GLY A 139 6.36 26.25 20.32
C GLY A 139 5.26 25.25 20.00
N VAL A 140 4.95 24.38 20.98
CA VAL A 140 3.91 23.35 20.89
C VAL A 140 2.92 23.57 22.02
N ASP A 141 1.63 23.63 21.69
CA ASP A 141 0.54 23.71 22.65
C ASP A 141 -0.35 22.47 22.51
N LEU A 142 -0.63 21.81 23.64
CA LEU A 142 -1.46 20.61 23.69
C LEU A 142 -2.66 20.90 24.57
N ARG A 143 -3.85 20.90 23.97
CA ARG A 143 -5.12 21.14 24.65
C ARG A 143 -6.04 19.96 24.48
N THR A 144 -6.79 19.65 25.53
CA THR A 144 -7.83 18.62 25.54
C THR A 144 -9.03 19.15 26.32
N GLU A 145 -10.23 18.79 25.87
CA GLU A 145 -11.47 19.06 26.61
C GLU A 145 -11.68 18.06 27.75
N GLY A 146 -11.21 16.82 27.57
CA GLY A 146 -11.23 15.76 28.57
C GLY A 146 -9.85 15.50 29.17
N ASP A 147 -9.66 14.30 29.72
CA ASP A 147 -8.41 13.93 30.39
C ASP A 147 -7.23 13.78 29.42
N ALA A 148 -6.06 14.27 29.84
CA ALA A 148 -4.77 13.96 29.22
C ALA A 148 -4.01 12.95 30.08
N VAL A 149 -3.52 11.87 29.46
CA VAL A 149 -2.70 10.86 30.13
C VAL A 149 -1.40 10.68 29.36
N PHE A 150 -0.28 10.98 30.01
CA PHE A 150 1.06 10.73 29.48
C PHE A 150 1.67 9.54 30.21
N ARG A 151 2.07 8.53 29.44
CA ARG A 151 2.74 7.33 29.97
C ARG A 151 4.08 7.17 29.30
N ALA A 152 5.13 7.20 30.10
CA ALA A 152 6.48 6.98 29.64
C ALA A 152 7.29 6.34 30.78
N TYR A 153 8.40 5.71 30.43
CA TYR A 153 9.40 5.31 31.43
C TYR A 153 9.99 6.54 32.13
N THR A 154 10.23 7.62 31.37
CA THR A 154 10.75 8.89 31.88
C THR A 154 9.99 10.05 31.26
N ILE A 155 9.58 11.01 32.08
CA ILE A 155 9.05 12.31 31.64
C ILE A 155 10.01 13.39 32.14
N ARG A 156 10.50 14.23 31.24
CA ARG A 156 11.34 15.39 31.57
C ARG A 156 10.59 16.65 31.12
N LEU A 157 10.42 17.58 32.05
CA LEU A 157 9.90 18.91 31.79
C LEU A 157 11.08 19.86 31.95
N ASN A 158 11.41 20.58 30.88
CA ASN A 158 12.48 21.58 30.88
C ASN A 158 11.88 22.97 30.99
#